data_AF-A0A960MY49-F1
#
_entry.id   AF-A0A960MY49-F1
#
_cell.length_a   1.000
_cell.length_b   1.000
_cell.length_c   1.000
_cell.angle_alpha   90.00
_cell.angle_beta   90.00
_cell.angle_gamma   90.00
#
_symmetry.space_group_name_H-M   'P 1'
#
loop_
_entity.id
_entity.type
_entity.pdbx_description
1 polymer ?
#
loop_
_entity_poly.entity_id
_entity_poly.type
_entity_poly.pdbx_seq_one_letter_code
_entity_poly.pdbx_strand_id
1 'polypeptide(L)'
;LLLKDVAYLIKAHVHILDPRVEKGDAPSPENEAIGKHLDMFKRRARKGQAFHQPYFGCREFPVRFELIENEADLPAPHESFAGERDLGFMLHDIEFDQDRATKKVRATTPHFFRATMIDGVISVPELPFPVKA
;
A
#
# COMPACT_ATOMS: atom_id res chain seq x y z
N LEU A 1 -24.04 -4.56 -1.13
CA LEU A 1 -23.69 -3.79 0.10
C LEU A 1 -22.36 -3.07 -0.18
N LEU A 2 -22.21 -1.81 0.20
CA LEU A 2 -20.99 -1.01 -0.04
C LEU A 2 -20.72 -0.09 1.15
N LEU A 3 -19.45 0.22 1.40
CA LEU A 3 -19.06 1.22 2.39
C LEU A 3 -19.39 2.63 1.89
N LYS A 4 -19.71 3.54 2.81
CA LYS A 4 -20.09 4.93 2.50
C LYS A 4 -19.25 5.89 3.32
N ASP A 5 -18.89 7.01 2.71
CA ASP A 5 -18.21 8.13 3.35
C ASP A 5 -16.98 7.71 4.17
N VAL A 6 -16.14 6.87 3.56
CA VAL A 6 -14.93 6.33 4.19
C VAL A 6 -13.70 7.20 3.95
N ALA A 7 -12.84 7.26 4.95
CA ALA A 7 -11.51 7.85 4.88
C ALA A 7 -10.52 6.95 5.64
N TYR A 8 -9.31 6.81 5.10
CA TYR A 8 -8.26 5.97 5.69
C TYR A 8 -6.95 6.74 5.75
N LEU A 9 -6.19 6.49 6.80
CA LEU A 9 -4.79 6.88 6.91
C LEU A 9 -3.93 5.65 6.67
N ILE A 10 -3.07 5.70 5.66
CA ILE A 10 -2.19 4.59 5.30
C ILE A 10 -0.75 4.97 5.66
N LYS A 11 -0.18 4.26 6.64
CA LYS A 11 1.24 4.31 6.96
C LYS A 11 1.95 3.14 6.27
N ALA A 12 2.89 3.44 5.38
CA ALA A 12 3.62 2.44 4.62
C ALA A 12 5.08 2.85 4.43
N HIS A 13 5.91 1.88 4.06
CA HIS A 13 7.30 2.09 3.67
C HIS A 13 7.58 1.35 2.36
N VAL A 14 8.68 1.70 1.70
CA VAL A 14 9.05 1.14 0.39
C VAL A 14 10.25 0.22 0.58
N HIS A 15 10.16 -1.00 0.03
CA HIS A 15 11.30 -1.89 -0.16
C HIS A 15 11.78 -1.81 -1.61
N ILE A 16 13.09 -1.74 -1.81
CA ILE A 16 13.69 -1.82 -3.13
C ILE A 16 13.96 -3.29 -3.46
N LEU A 17 13.24 -3.79 -4.46
CA LEU A 17 13.40 -5.16 -4.95
C LEU A 17 14.43 -5.26 -6.08
N ASP A 18 14.66 -4.15 -6.78
CA ASP A 18 15.64 -4.01 -7.85
C ASP A 18 16.33 -2.63 -7.71
N PRO A 19 17.63 -2.58 -7.39
CA PRO A 19 18.35 -1.32 -7.19
C PRO A 19 18.66 -0.59 -8.52
N ARG A 20 18.25 -1.14 -9.66
CA ARG A 20 18.34 -0.44 -10.95
C ARG A 20 17.24 0.57 -11.08
N VAL A 21 17.61 1.81 -11.36
CA VAL A 21 16.64 2.90 -11.47
C VAL A 21 15.91 2.87 -12.81
N GLU A 22 16.61 2.53 -13.88
CA GLU A 22 16.03 2.27 -15.19
C GLU A 22 16.40 0.89 -15.73
N LYS A 23 15.59 0.40 -16.66
CA LYS A 23 15.80 -0.90 -17.28
C LYS A 23 17.06 -0.86 -18.15
N GLY A 24 18.10 -1.57 -17.72
CA GLY A 24 19.37 -1.65 -18.43
C GLY A 24 20.52 -0.90 -17.75
N ASP A 25 20.22 -0.12 -16.72
CA ASP A 25 21.25 0.56 -15.92
C ASP A 25 22.04 -0.44 -15.06
N ALA A 26 23.25 -0.02 -14.68
CA ALA A 26 23.98 -0.63 -13.59
C ALA A 26 23.20 -0.42 -12.27
N PRO A 27 23.22 -1.40 -11.35
CA PRO A 27 22.67 -1.24 -10.01
C PRO A 27 23.21 0.02 -9.32
N SER A 28 22.33 0.89 -8.81
CA SER A 28 22.74 1.99 -7.94
C SER A 28 22.92 1.49 -6.51
N PRO A 29 23.68 2.19 -5.65
CA PRO A 29 23.66 1.94 -4.21
C PRO A 29 22.21 1.97 -3.69
N GLU A 30 21.84 1.00 -2.85
CA GLU A 30 20.46 0.82 -2.41
C GLU A 30 19.86 2.08 -1.77
N ASN A 31 20.63 2.78 -0.94
CA ASN A 31 20.21 4.03 -0.31
C ASN A 31 19.88 5.14 -1.33
N GLU A 32 20.62 5.21 -2.44
CA GLU A 32 20.36 6.18 -3.51
C GLU A 32 19.08 5.82 -4.27
N ALA A 33 18.87 4.53 -4.55
CA ALA A 33 17.64 4.05 -5.17
C ALA A 33 16.42 4.35 -4.27
N ILE A 34 16.50 4.01 -2.98
CA ILE A 34 15.45 4.31 -1.99
C ILE A 34 15.14 5.81 -1.98
N GLY A 35 16.16 6.66 -1.83
CA GLY A 35 16.00 8.11 -1.78
C GLY A 35 15.30 8.66 -3.02
N LYS A 36 15.76 8.27 -4.22
CA LYS A 36 15.17 8.70 -5.49
C LYS A 36 13.71 8.26 -5.65
N HIS A 37 13.39 7.00 -5.35
CA HIS A 37 12.02 6.48 -5.44
C HIS A 37 11.10 7.16 -4.42
N LEU A 38 11.56 7.37 -3.19
CA LEU A 38 10.79 8.06 -2.15
C LEU A 38 10.53 9.52 -2.51
N ASP A 39 11.53 10.24 -3.01
CA ASP A 39 11.39 11.63 -3.45
C ASP A 39 10.42 11.76 -4.64
N MET A 40 10.49 10.83 -5.59
CA MET A 40 9.54 10.77 -6.69
C MET A 40 8.11 10.54 -6.20
N PHE A 41 7.91 9.64 -5.23
CA PHE A 41 6.62 9.40 -4.60
C PHE A 41 6.12 10.66 -3.90
N LYS A 42 6.90 11.25 -2.99
CA LYS A 42 6.52 12.46 -2.22
C LYS A 42 6.14 13.61 -3.14
N ARG A 43 6.96 13.89 -4.16
CA ARG A 43 6.69 14.97 -5.13
C ARG A 43 5.36 14.76 -5.86
N ARG A 44 5.05 13.54 -6.28
CA ARG A 44 3.78 13.22 -6.94
C ARG A 44 2.61 13.33 -5.97
N ALA A 45 2.78 12.78 -4.76
CA ALA A 45 1.75 12.78 -3.74
C ALA A 45 1.35 14.20 -3.30
N ARG A 46 2.32 15.10 -3.05
CA ARG A 46 2.07 16.53 -2.76
C ARG A 46 1.30 17.25 -3.86
N LYS A 47 1.45 16.83 -5.12
CA LYS A 47 0.76 17.42 -6.27
C LYS A 47 -0.56 16.72 -6.62
N GLY A 48 -0.97 15.72 -5.84
CA GLY A 48 -2.12 14.87 -6.18
C GLY A 48 -1.95 14.09 -7.49
N GLN A 49 -0.71 13.87 -7.93
CA GLN A 49 -0.42 13.18 -9.19
C GLN A 49 -0.29 11.68 -8.97
N ALA A 50 -0.92 10.90 -9.84
CA ALA A 50 -0.80 9.45 -9.86
C ALA A 50 -0.68 8.96 -11.30
N PHE A 51 -0.04 7.80 -11.50
CA PHE A 51 0.03 7.18 -12.83
C PHE A 51 -1.37 6.73 -13.31
N HIS A 52 -2.17 6.21 -12.39
CA HIS A 52 -3.58 5.94 -12.55
C HIS A 52 -4.36 6.61 -11.43
N GLN A 53 -5.58 7.05 -11.71
CA GLN A 53 -6.48 7.54 -10.67
C GLN A 53 -6.69 6.41 -9.64
N PRO A 54 -6.31 6.59 -8.37
CA PRO A 54 -6.55 5.58 -7.35
C PRO A 54 -8.05 5.44 -7.07
N TYR A 55 -8.45 4.28 -6.56
CA TYR A 55 -9.83 3.93 -6.26
C TYR A 55 -9.92 2.95 -5.09
N PHE A 56 -11.07 2.93 -4.40
CA PHE A 56 -11.33 1.98 -3.32
C PHE A 56 -11.98 0.70 -3.85
N GLY A 57 -11.18 -0.37 -3.96
CA GLY A 57 -11.63 -1.70 -4.35
C GLY A 57 -11.93 -1.84 -5.84
N CYS A 58 -12.91 -1.09 -6.35
CA CYS A 58 -13.36 -1.13 -7.75
C CYS A 58 -13.22 0.23 -8.44
N ARG A 59 -13.08 0.26 -9.77
CA ARG A 59 -12.76 1.47 -10.56
C ARG A 59 -13.87 2.54 -10.54
N GLU A 60 -15.07 2.15 -10.16
CA GLU A 60 -16.27 2.96 -10.02
C GLU A 60 -16.18 3.92 -8.81
N PHE A 61 -15.23 3.69 -7.89
CA PHE A 61 -15.06 4.47 -6.65
C PHE A 61 -13.71 5.20 -6.62
N PRO A 62 -13.51 6.25 -7.45
CA PRO A 62 -12.27 7.02 -7.46
C PRO A 62 -12.04 7.70 -6.10
N VAL A 63 -10.78 7.77 -5.68
CA VAL A 63 -10.40 8.33 -4.37
C VAL A 63 -9.55 9.59 -4.53
N ARG A 64 -9.74 10.54 -3.61
CA ARG A 64 -8.84 11.66 -3.40
C ARG A 64 -7.82 11.29 -2.33
N PHE A 65 -6.58 11.72 -2.51
CA PHE A 65 -5.51 11.42 -1.58
C PHE A 65 -4.66 12.66 -1.34
N GLU A 66 -4.05 12.70 -0.17
CA GLU A 66 -3.12 13.74 0.26
C GLU A 66 -1.98 13.08 1.01
N LEU A 67 -0.78 13.68 0.93
CA LEU A 67 0.37 13.25 1.72
C LEU A 67 0.42 14.05 3.02
N ILE A 68 0.34 13.37 4.15
CA ILE A 68 0.59 13.95 5.48
C ILE A 68 2.05 13.68 5.85
N GLU A 69 2.84 14.74 6.04
CA GLU A 69 4.27 14.61 6.31
C GLU A 69 4.63 14.73 7.78
N ASN A 70 3.84 15.48 8.57
CA ASN A 70 4.07 15.64 10.00
C ASN A 70 3.11 14.77 10.79
N GLU A 71 3.62 14.05 11.79
CA GLU A 71 2.78 13.22 12.67
C GLU A 71 1.77 14.07 13.47
N ALA A 72 2.07 15.35 13.71
CA ALA A 72 1.16 16.27 14.38
C ALA A 72 -0.10 16.62 13.56
N ASP A 73 -0.06 16.42 12.24
CA ASP A 73 -1.16 16.73 11.31
C ASP A 73 -2.05 15.50 11.04
N LEU A 74 -1.78 14.36 11.69
CA LEU A 74 -2.55 13.14 11.49
C LEU A 74 -3.96 13.33 12.06
N PRO A 75 -5.03 13.04 11.29
CA PRO A 75 -6.38 13.07 11.81
C PRO A 75 -6.57 12.00 12.89
N ALA A 76 -7.28 12.35 13.95
CA ALA A 76 -7.72 11.38 14.94
C ALA A 76 -8.75 10.42 14.32
N PRO A 77 -8.70 9.11 14.64
CA PRO A 77 -9.78 8.19 14.31
C PRO A 77 -11.11 8.66 14.90
N HIS A 78 -12.21 8.34 14.22
CA HIS A 78 -13.55 8.66 14.72
C HIS A 78 -13.83 7.96 16.05
N GLU A 79 -14.46 8.63 17.01
CA GLU A 79 -14.71 8.11 18.38
C GLU A 79 -15.47 6.78 18.39
N SER A 80 -16.31 6.54 17.38
CA SER A 80 -17.02 5.28 17.21
C SER A 80 -16.11 4.08 16.95
N PHE A 81 -14.80 4.27 16.75
CA PHE A 81 -13.82 3.19 16.62
C PHE A 81 -13.03 2.92 17.91
N ALA A 82 -13.34 3.63 19.01
CA ALA A 82 -12.70 3.38 20.30
C ALA A 82 -12.90 1.94 20.78
N GLY A 83 -11.87 1.42 21.45
CA GLY A 83 -11.81 0.05 21.95
C GLY A 83 -11.32 -0.96 20.93
N GLU A 84 -11.37 -2.23 21.32
CA GLU A 84 -10.93 -3.37 20.51
C GLU A 84 -12.09 -3.98 19.72
N ARG A 85 -11.86 -4.27 18.44
CA ARG A 85 -12.81 -4.95 17.55
C ARG A 85 -12.11 -6.02 16.75
N ASP A 86 -12.56 -7.27 16.90
CA ASP A 86 -12.18 -8.36 16.01
C ASP A 86 -13.00 -8.26 14.72
N LEU A 87 -12.33 -7.99 13.60
CA LEU A 87 -12.93 -7.92 12.27
C LEU A 87 -12.94 -9.30 11.58
N GLY A 88 -12.38 -10.32 12.23
CA GLY A 88 -12.25 -11.66 11.69
C GLY A 88 -11.16 -11.76 10.62
N PHE A 89 -11.27 -12.79 9.78
CA PHE A 89 -10.33 -12.98 8.67
C PHE A 89 -10.61 -12.00 7.54
N MET A 90 -9.59 -11.22 7.18
CA MET A 90 -9.61 -10.29 6.06
C MET A 90 -8.53 -10.68 5.05
N LEU A 91 -8.76 -10.36 3.77
CA LEU A 91 -7.74 -10.53 2.74
C LEU A 91 -6.51 -9.70 3.13
N HIS A 92 -5.36 -10.36 3.18
CA HIS A 92 -4.08 -9.71 3.39
C HIS A 92 -3.55 -9.18 2.06
N ASP A 93 -3.20 -10.11 1.16
CA ASP A 93 -2.71 -9.82 -0.17
C ASP A 93 -2.82 -11.08 -1.06
N ILE A 94 -2.58 -10.94 -2.35
CA ILE A 94 -2.62 -12.01 -3.34
C ILE A 94 -1.19 -12.28 -3.81
N GLU A 95 -0.70 -13.50 -3.61
CA GLU A 95 0.55 -13.94 -4.23
C GLU A 95 0.28 -14.26 -5.70
N PHE A 96 0.99 -13.60 -6.60
CA PHE A 96 0.92 -13.88 -8.03
C PHE A 96 2.13 -14.68 -8.49
N ASP A 97 1.91 -15.91 -8.95
CA ASP A 97 2.92 -16.63 -9.74
C ASP A 97 2.80 -16.18 -11.20
N GLN A 98 3.77 -15.40 -11.68
CA GLN A 98 3.77 -14.84 -13.03
C GLN A 98 5.05 -15.18 -13.79
N ASP A 99 4.90 -15.38 -15.09
CA ASP A 99 6.04 -15.40 -16.01
C ASP A 99 6.66 -13.99 -16.10
N ARG A 100 7.97 -13.89 -15.85
CA ARG A 100 8.64 -12.59 -15.73
C ARG A 100 8.67 -11.81 -17.06
N ALA A 101 8.77 -12.51 -18.19
CA ALA A 101 8.94 -11.92 -19.51
C ALA A 101 7.59 -11.53 -20.13
N THR A 102 6.61 -12.42 -20.05
CA THR A 102 5.29 -12.26 -20.67
C THR A 102 4.25 -11.65 -19.73
N LYS A 103 4.55 -11.58 -18.41
CA LYS A 103 3.61 -11.19 -17.35
C LYS A 103 2.37 -12.07 -17.27
N LYS A 104 2.40 -13.26 -17.88
CA LYS A 104 1.31 -14.21 -17.82
C LYS A 104 1.20 -14.79 -16.42
N VAL A 105 0.03 -14.64 -15.80
CA VAL A 105 -0.29 -15.22 -14.49
C VAL A 105 -0.52 -16.73 -14.66
N ARG A 106 0.22 -17.53 -13.89
CA ARG A 106 0.06 -18.99 -13.78
C ARG A 106 -0.88 -19.37 -12.63
N ALA A 107 -0.71 -18.72 -11.48
CA ALA A 107 -1.54 -18.94 -10.30
C ALA A 107 -1.69 -17.66 -9.47
N THR A 108 -2.79 -17.59 -8.72
CA THR A 108 -3.09 -16.52 -7.76
C THR A 108 -3.50 -17.14 -6.44
N THR A 109 -2.77 -16.86 -5.37
CA THR A 109 -3.04 -17.43 -4.04
C THR A 109 -3.40 -16.30 -3.07
N PRO A 110 -4.69 -16.17 -2.68
CA PRO A 110 -5.08 -15.19 -1.69
C PRO A 110 -4.61 -15.62 -0.29
N HIS A 111 -3.98 -14.71 0.43
CA HIS A 111 -3.58 -14.89 1.81
C HIS A 111 -4.48 -14.06 2.71
N PHE A 112 -4.80 -14.56 3.89
CA PHE A 112 -5.70 -13.91 4.85
C PHE A 112 -5.00 -13.74 6.18
N PHE A 113 -5.38 -12.70 6.92
CA PHE A 113 -4.95 -12.48 8.29
C PHE A 113 -6.17 -12.16 9.16
N ARG A 114 -6.09 -12.46 10.46
CA ARG A 114 -7.14 -12.08 11.40
C ARG A 114 -6.91 -10.64 11.84
N ALA A 115 -7.77 -9.74 11.37
CA ALA A 115 -7.62 -8.31 11.61
C ALA A 115 -8.29 -7.92 12.92
N THR A 116 -7.51 -7.29 13.81
CA THR A 116 -8.03 -6.63 15.00
C THR A 116 -7.82 -5.12 14.83
N MET A 117 -8.88 -4.35 15.09
CA MET A 117 -8.83 -2.90 15.14
C MET A 117 -8.83 -2.44 16.60
N ILE A 118 -7.86 -1.63 16.97
CA ILE A 118 -7.75 -1.04 18.31
C ILE A 118 -7.74 0.48 18.13
N ASP A 119 -8.75 1.15 18.67
CA ASP A 119 -8.90 2.61 18.59
C ASP A 119 -8.81 3.14 17.14
N GLY A 120 -9.42 2.43 16.20
CA GLY A 120 -9.41 2.75 14.78
C GLY A 120 -8.13 2.37 14.01
N VAL A 121 -7.13 1.78 14.67
CA VAL A 121 -5.87 1.37 14.06
C VAL A 121 -5.87 -0.14 13.80
N ILE A 122 -5.49 -0.53 12.58
CA ILE A 122 -5.27 -1.94 12.20
C ILE A 122 -3.78 -2.12 11.90
N SER A 123 -3.10 -2.93 12.71
CA SER A 123 -1.72 -3.34 12.45
C SER A 123 -1.71 -4.46 11.41
N VAL A 124 -1.15 -4.17 10.24
CA VAL A 124 -1.02 -5.15 9.15
C VAL A 124 0.29 -5.92 9.34
N PRO A 125 0.27 -7.27 9.40
CA PRO A 125 1.47 -8.07 9.58
C PRO A 125 2.35 -8.08 8.32
N GLU A 126 3.59 -8.55 8.44
CA GLU A 126 4.43 -8.81 7.26
C GLU A 126 3.79 -9.85 6.34
N LEU A 127 4.07 -9.72 5.04
CA LEU A 127 3.53 -10.64 4.04
C LEU A 127 3.98 -12.08 4.34
N PRO A 128 3.06 -13.07 4.26
CA PRO A 128 3.38 -14.46 4.53
C PRO A 128 4.13 -15.15 3.38
N PHE A 129 4.53 -14.40 2.35
CA PHE A 129 5.24 -14.88 1.18
C PHE A 129 6.30 -13.86 0.73
N PRO A 130 7.39 -14.30 0.09
CA PRO A 130 8.43 -13.39 -0.38
C PRO A 130 7.96 -12.60 -1.60
N VAL A 131 8.25 -11.29 -1.60
CA VAL A 131 7.98 -10.44 -2.77
C VAL A 131 9.07 -10.65 -3.81
N LYS A 132 8.70 -11.08 -5.03
CA LYS A 132 9.64 -11.40 -6.12
C LYS A 132 9.86 -10.18 -7.03
N ALA A 133 11.13 -9.89 -7.35
CA ALA A 133 11.58 -8.82 -8.27
C ALA A 133 11.59 -9.22 -9.75
#